data_AF-U7P1C9-F1
#
_entry.id   AF-U7P1C9-F1
#
_cell.length_a   1.000
_cell.length_b   1.000
_cell.length_c   1.000
_cell.angle_alpha   90.00
_cell.angle_beta   90.00
_cell.angle_gamma   90.00
#
_symmetry.space_group_name_H-M   'P 1'
#
loop_
_entity.id
_entity.type
_entity.pdbx_description
1 polymer ?
#
loop_
_entity_poly.entity_id
_entity_poly.type
_entity_poly.pdbx_seq_one_letter_code
_entity_poly.pdbx_strand_id
1 'polypeptide(L)' 'MEKPQFPPPEQRSVKLDQHDSVRSHVQQQICDEVQRLERRIETLRLTKAPHAAIMISTYERMICRKKGFLQNWDL' A
#
# COMPACT_ATOMS: atom_id res chain seq x y z
N MET A 1 44.22 -4.10 23.09
CA MET A 1 43.56 -3.58 21.87
C MET A 1 42.07 -3.53 22.15
N GLU A 2 41.54 -2.35 22.44
CA GLU A 2 40.08 -2.16 22.53
C GLU A 2 39.51 -2.09 21.12
N LYS A 3 38.47 -2.90 20.87
CA LYS A 3 37.80 -3.01 19.58
C LYS A 3 36.80 -1.85 19.48
N PRO A 4 36.74 -1.07 18.39
CA PRO A 4 35.80 0.05 18.29
C PRO A 4 34.37 -0.46 18.35
N GLN A 5 33.63 -0.03 19.39
CA GLN A 5 32.22 -0.35 19.55
C GLN A 5 31.42 0.60 18.66
N PHE A 6 31.01 0.11 17.48
CA PHE A 6 30.08 0.84 16.62
C PHE A 6 28.73 0.90 17.32
N PRO A 7 28.08 2.08 17.42
CA PRO A 7 26.75 2.18 17.97
C PRO A 7 25.79 1.33 17.13
N PRO A 8 24.76 0.70 17.74
CA PRO A 8 23.75 -0.03 17.00
C PRO A 8 23.10 0.90 15.97
N PRO A 9 22.70 0.41 14.79
CA PRO A 9 22.01 1.24 13.82
C PRO A 9 20.73 1.74 14.49
N GLU A 10 20.72 3.03 14.85
CA GLU A 10 19.48 3.71 15.22
C GLU A 10 18.48 3.41 14.12
N GLN A 11 17.36 2.79 14.47
CA GLN A 11 16.19 2.72 13.61
C GLN A 11 15.81 4.16 13.29
N ARG A 12 16.38 4.71 12.22
CA ARG A 12 15.99 6.01 11.70
C ARG A 12 14.51 5.89 11.39
N SER A 13 13.66 6.45 12.25
CA SER A 13 12.24 6.57 11.95
C SER A 13 12.15 7.52 10.76
N VAL A 14 12.10 6.98 9.56
CA VAL A 14 11.96 7.78 8.34
C VAL A 14 10.56 8.35 8.38
N LYS A 15 10.47 9.61 8.81
CA LYS A 15 9.22 10.38 8.84
C LYS A 15 8.86 10.78 7.41
N LEU A 16 8.24 9.85 6.68
CA LEU A 16 7.83 10.01 5.28
C LEU A 16 6.73 11.08 5.09
N ASP A 17 6.11 11.52 6.17
CA ASP A 17 5.09 12.56 6.23
C ASP A 17 5.64 13.99 6.21
N GLN A 18 6.96 14.18 6.38
CA GLN A 18 7.58 15.51 6.49
C GLN A 18 7.60 16.32 5.19
N HIS A 19 7.40 15.67 4.04
CA HIS A 19 7.49 16.32 2.74
C HIS A 19 6.22 16.10 1.94
N ASP A 20 5.59 17.19 1.51
CA ASP A 20 4.37 17.15 0.68
C ASP A 20 4.58 16.38 -0.63
N SER A 21 5.80 16.38 -1.17
CA SER A 21 6.16 15.58 -2.35
C SER A 21 6.05 14.08 -2.09
N VAL A 22 6.47 13.62 -0.90
CA VAL A 22 6.37 12.22 -0.49
C VAL A 22 4.91 11.86 -0.22
N ARG A 23 4.15 12.72 0.47
CA ARG A 23 2.70 12.53 0.69
C ARG A 23 1.96 12.39 -0.64
N SER A 24 2.18 13.32 -1.57
CA SER A 24 1.54 13.32 -2.90
C SER A 24 1.93 12.08 -3.71
N HIS A 25 3.21 11.68 -3.64
CA HIS A 25 3.68 10.48 -4.33
C HIS A 25 3.02 9.21 -3.79
N VAL A 26 2.95 9.06 -2.46
CA VAL A 26 2.29 7.93 -1.80
C VAL A 26 0.80 7.91 -2.15
N GLN A 27 0.13 9.06 -2.09
CA GLN A 27 -1.28 9.18 -2.46
C GLN A 27 -1.52 8.74 -3.91
N GLN A 28 -0.72 9.25 -4.86
CA GLN A 28 -0.83 8.88 -6.27
C GLN A 28 -0.61 7.37 -6.47
N GLN A 29 0.45 6.81 -5.86
CA GLN A 29 0.73 5.37 -5.98
C GLN A 29 -0.41 4.50 -5.44
N ILE A 30 -1.03 4.90 -4.33
CA ILE A 30 -2.15 4.15 -3.76
C ILE A 30 -3.39 4.28 -4.65
N CYS A 31 -3.68 5.47 -5.18
CA CYS A 31 -4.77 5.68 -6.14
C CYS A 31 -4.59 4.82 -7.40
N ASP A 32 -3.40 4.82 -7.99
CA ASP A 32 -3.10 4.02 -9.20
C ASP A 32 -3.27 2.52 -8.93
N GLU A 33 -2.83 2.06 -7.76
CA GLU A 33 -2.95 0.66 -7.37
C GLU A 33 -4.42 0.26 -7.11
N VAL A 34 -5.21 1.14 -6.49
CA VAL A 34 -6.67 0.92 -6.35
C VAL A 34 -7.32 0.77 -7.72
N GLN A 35 -7.01 1.66 -8.67
CA GLN A 35 -7.57 1.56 -10.03
C GLN A 35 -7.13 0.29 -10.76
N ARG A 36 -5.90 -0.19 -10.54
CA ARG A 36 -5.44 -1.47 -11.10
C ARG A 36 -6.21 -2.65 -10.53
N LEU A 37 -6.44 -2.66 -9.21
CA LEU A 37 -7.20 -3.71 -8.54
C LEU A 37 -8.67 -3.73 -8.98
N GLU A 38 -9.30 -2.56 -9.12
CA GLU A 38 -10.68 -2.42 -9.60
C GLU A 38 -10.82 -2.97 -11.04
N ARG A 39 -9.92 -2.61 -11.96
CA ARG A 39 -9.87 -3.19 -13.32
C ARG A 39 -9.67 -4.70 -13.33
N ARG A 40 -8.83 -5.21 -12.42
CA ARG A 40 -8.60 -6.66 -12.29
C ARG A 40 -9.87 -7.38 -11.82
N ILE A 41 -10.59 -6.82 -10.86
CA ILE A 41 -11.88 -7.35 -10.39
C ILE A 41 -12.88 -7.40 -11.55
N GLU A 42 -12.98 -6.34 -12.35
CA GLU A 42 -13.87 -6.29 -13.52
C GLU A 42 -13.57 -7.43 -14.50
N THR A 43 -12.29 -7.63 -14.83
CA THR A 43 -11.87 -8.74 -15.70
C THR A 43 -12.25 -10.10 -15.11
N LEU A 44 -12.03 -10.29 -13.80
CA LEU A 44 -12.36 -11.55 -13.12
C LEU A 44 -13.86 -11.85 -13.09
N ARG A 45 -14.70 -10.83 -12.95
CA ARG A 45 -16.16 -10.96 -13.02
C ARG A 45 -16.62 -11.45 -14.40
N LEU A 46 -15.91 -11.07 -15.46
CA LEU A 46 -16.19 -11.53 -16.83
C LEU A 46 -15.70 -12.97 -17.09
N THR A 47 -14.61 -13.39 -16.46
CA THR A 47 -13.97 -14.68 -16.77
C THR A 47 -14.76 -15.89 -16.25
N LYS A 48 -15.70 -15.69 -15.30
CA LYS A 48 -16.52 -16.74 -14.67
C LYS A 48 -15.72 -17.98 -14.18
N ALA A 49 -14.46 -17.78 -13.81
CA ALA A 49 -13.60 -18.87 -13.35
C ALA A 49 -13.99 -19.31 -11.93
N PRO A 50 -13.86 -20.61 -11.56
CA PRO A 50 -14.25 -21.12 -10.25
C PRO A 50 -13.59 -20.41 -9.06
N HIS A 51 -12.35 -19.96 -9.24
CA HIS A 51 -11.54 -19.28 -8.22
C HIS A 51 -11.68 -17.75 -8.26
N ALA A 52 -12.48 -17.20 -9.19
CA ALA A 52 -12.65 -15.76 -9.35
C ALA A 52 -13.23 -15.10 -8.10
N ALA A 53 -14.21 -15.74 -7.44
CA ALA A 53 -14.83 -15.19 -6.23
C ALA A 53 -13.80 -14.94 -5.11
N ILE A 54 -12.89 -15.90 -4.88
CA ILE A 54 -11.85 -15.78 -3.84
C ILE A 54 -10.87 -14.65 -4.17
N MET A 55 -10.46 -14.54 -5.43
CA MET A 55 -9.57 -13.46 -5.87
C MET A 55 -10.23 -12.08 -5.78
N ILE A 56 -11.50 -11.98 -6.20
CA ILE A 56 -12.30 -10.75 -6.11
C ILE A 56 -12.37 -10.29 -4.64
N SER A 57 -12.80 -11.16 -3.72
CA SER A 57 -12.86 -10.81 -2.29
C SER A 57 -11.50 -10.43 -1.71
N THR A 58 -10.42 -11.01 -2.22
CA THR A 58 -9.06 -10.66 -1.79
C THR A 58 -8.68 -9.26 -2.26
N TYR A 59 -8.94 -8.92 -3.53
CA TYR A 59 -8.68 -7.59 -4.06
C TYR A 59 -9.58 -6.52 -3.45
N GLU A 60 -10.85 -6.83 -3.18
CA GLU A 60 -11.77 -5.94 -2.46
C GLU A 60 -11.22 -5.61 -1.07
N ARG A 61 -10.71 -6.59 -0.31
CA ARG A 61 -10.04 -6.34 0.99
C ARG A 61 -8.79 -5.47 0.84
N MET A 62 -7.99 -5.67 -0.20
CA MET A 62 -6.81 -4.84 -0.46
C MET A 62 -7.21 -3.39 -0.77
N ILE A 63 -8.26 -3.19 -1.57
CA ILE A 63 -8.82 -1.87 -1.86
C ILE A 63 -9.33 -1.20 -0.58
N CYS A 64 -10.10 -1.90 0.25
CA CYS A 64 -10.58 -1.38 1.53
C CYS A 64 -9.43 -0.91 2.43
N ARG A 65 -8.36 -1.71 2.56
CA ARG A 65 -7.18 -1.32 3.35
C ARG A 65 -6.45 -0.11 2.77
N LYS A 66 -6.33 -0.03 1.44
CA LYS A 66 -5.68 1.09 0.75
C LYS A 66 -6.49 2.39 0.88
N LYS A 67 -7.81 2.33 0.66
CA LYS A 67 -8.72 3.47 0.86
C LYS A 67 -8.74 3.90 2.33
N GLY A 68 -8.81 2.94 3.25
CA GLY A 68 -8.74 3.20 4.69
C GLY A 68 -7.40 3.81 5.13
N PHE A 69 -6.28 3.40 4.53
CA PHE A 69 -5.00 4.05 4.76
C PHE A 69 -5.05 5.52 4.36
N LEU A 70 -5.51 5.85 3.15
CA LEU A 70 -5.61 7.25 2.70
C LEU A 70 -6.54 8.08 3.59
N GLN A 71 -7.68 7.52 4.01
CA GLN A 71 -8.61 8.20 4.93
C GLN A 71 -7.97 8.52 6.28
N ASN A 72 -7.12 7.63 6.79
CA ASN A 72 -6.43 7.82 8.07
C ASN A 72 -5.09 8.56 7.94
N TRP A 73 -4.59 8.75 6.72
CA TRP A 73 -3.29 9.39 6.45
C TRP A 73 -3.38 10.92 6.41
N ASP A 74 -4.58 11.46 6.15
CA ASP A 74 -4.90 12.89 6.29
C ASP A 74 -5.46 13.24 7.68
N LEU A 75 -5.40 12.32 8.65
CA LEU A 75 -5.70 12.55 10.07
C LEU A 75 -4.43 12.77 10.90
#